data_AF-G4FKU6-F1
#
_entry.id   AF-G4FKU6-F1
#
_cell.length_a   1.000
_cell.length_b   1.000
_cell.length_c   1.000
_cell.angle_alpha   90.00
_cell.angle_beta   90.00
_cell.angle_gamma   90.00
#
_symmetry.space_group_name_H-M   'P 1'
#
loop_
_entity.id
_entity.type
_entity.pdbx_description
1 polymer ?
#
loop_
_entity_poly.entity_id
_entity_poly.type
_entity_poly.pdbx_seq_one_letter_code
_entity_poly.pdbx_strand_id
1 'polypeptide(L)'
;MVVVATCLLSATPSVAIPALDDLEIKLRGEAQGWLNATCTYYGLGWLQPDQGRQALNRLLLLIEGHQIGHLNLEQVKATALTRDPGCKKIWPDPIDER
;
A
#
# COMPACT_ATOMS: atom_id res chain seq x y z
N MET A 1 24.58 -54.52 2.83
CA MET A 1 23.78 -53.30 3.09
C MET A 1 23.65 -52.56 1.77
N VAL A 2 22.44 -52.43 1.24
CA VAL A 2 22.17 -51.68 -0.01
C VAL A 2 21.76 -50.28 0.39
N VAL A 3 22.60 -49.28 0.08
CA VAL A 3 22.31 -47.87 0.33
C VAL A 3 21.48 -47.35 -0.84
N VAL A 4 20.18 -47.15 -0.62
CA VAL A 4 19.30 -46.47 -1.58
C VAL A 4 19.50 -44.97 -1.40
N ALA A 5 20.19 -44.34 -2.34
CA ALA A 5 20.31 -42.89 -2.40
C ALA A 5 19.04 -42.30 -3.01
N THR A 6 18.13 -41.81 -2.17
CA THR A 6 16.98 -41.01 -2.58
C THR A 6 17.45 -39.58 -2.86
N CYS A 7 17.70 -39.26 -4.13
CA CYS A 7 17.85 -37.88 -4.58
C CYS A 7 16.50 -37.17 -4.46
N LEU A 8 16.29 -36.42 -3.38
CA LEU A 8 15.23 -35.43 -3.28
C LEU A 8 15.57 -34.28 -4.23
N LEU A 9 15.06 -34.33 -5.46
CA LEU A 9 14.99 -33.15 -6.32
C LEU A 9 14.04 -32.15 -5.67
N SER A 10 14.60 -31.24 -4.85
CA SER A 10 13.90 -30.04 -4.44
C SER A 10 13.71 -29.16 -5.68
N ALA A 11 12.58 -29.31 -6.35
CA ALA A 11 12.12 -28.33 -7.33
C ALA A 11 11.97 -27.01 -6.57
N THR A 12 12.87 -26.06 -6.84
CA THR A 12 12.67 -24.67 -6.44
C THR A 12 11.33 -24.25 -7.02
N PRO A 13 10.34 -23.84 -6.20
CA PRO A 13 9.10 -23.32 -6.76
C PRO A 13 9.46 -22.09 -7.59
N SER A 14 9.37 -22.22 -8.91
CA SER A 14 9.39 -21.06 -9.80
C SER A 14 8.13 -20.27 -9.50
N VAL A 15 8.26 -19.27 -8.62
CA VAL A 15 7.25 -18.22 -8.48
C VAL A 15 7.29 -17.45 -9.79
N ALA A 16 6.35 -17.76 -10.69
CA ALA A 16 6.15 -16.95 -11.88
C ALA A 16 5.92 -15.51 -11.41
N ILE A 17 6.78 -14.60 -11.85
CA ILE A 17 6.57 -13.18 -11.60
C ILE A 17 5.19 -12.87 -12.20
N PRO A 18 4.23 -12.37 -11.40
CA PRO A 18 2.91 -12.04 -11.92
C PRO A 18 3.05 -11.13 -13.14
N ALA A 19 2.10 -11.23 -14.08
CA ALA A 19 2.03 -10.28 -15.18
C ALA A 19 2.08 -8.87 -14.60
N LEU A 20 2.86 -7.98 -15.23
CA LEU A 20 3.14 -6.65 -14.68
C LEU A 20 1.85 -5.89 -14.32
N ASP A 21 0.79 -6.08 -15.11
CA ASP A 21 -0.55 -5.52 -14.88
C ASP A 21 -1.23 -6.05 -13.61
N ASP A 22 -1.17 -7.37 -13.35
CA ASP A 22 -1.75 -7.97 -12.14
C ASP A 22 -1.03 -7.49 -10.88
N LEU A 23 0.30 -7.34 -10.98
CA LEU A 23 1.12 -6.79 -9.91
C LEU A 23 0.76 -5.32 -9.64
N GLU A 24 0.58 -4.54 -10.70
CA GLU A 24 0.20 -3.14 -10.64
C GLU A 24 -1.17 -2.95 -9.95
N ILE A 25 -2.18 -3.72 -10.37
CA ILE A 25 -3.52 -3.69 -9.78
C ILE A 25 -3.47 -4.03 -8.29
N LYS A 26 -2.71 -5.06 -7.93
CA LYS A 26 -2.54 -5.46 -6.54
C LYS A 26 -1.90 -4.35 -5.71
N LEU A 27 -0.79 -3.78 -6.17
CA LEU A 27 -0.10 -2.70 -5.45
C LEU A 27 -0.99 -1.46 -5.31
N ARG A 28 -1.78 -1.14 -6.34
CA ARG A 28 -2.77 -0.06 -6.28
C ARG A 28 -3.85 -0.34 -5.24
N GLY A 29 -4.39 -1.56 -5.22
CA GLY A 29 -5.39 -1.98 -4.24
C GLY A 29 -4.86 -1.95 -2.81
N GLU A 30 -3.63 -2.40 -2.60
CA GLU A 30 -2.96 -2.35 -1.31
C GLU A 30 -2.75 -0.90 -0.85
N ALA A 31 -2.20 -0.03 -1.71
CA ALA A 31 -1.97 1.38 -1.39
C ALA A 31 -3.27 2.10 -0.99
N GLN A 32 -4.34 1.94 -1.78
CA GLN A 32 -5.65 2.50 -1.44
C GLN A 32 -6.19 1.88 -0.14
N GLY A 33 -5.99 0.58 0.08
CA GLY A 33 -6.36 -0.14 1.30
C GLY A 33 -5.69 0.41 2.54
N TRP A 34 -4.40 0.73 2.48
CA TRP A 34 -3.64 1.34 3.59
C TRP A 34 -4.09 2.76 3.92
N LEU A 35 -4.33 3.60 2.91
CA LEU A 35 -4.90 4.95 3.12
C LEU A 35 -6.27 4.85 3.81
N ASN A 36 -7.10 3.95 3.29
CA ASN A 36 -8.40 3.64 3.81
C ASN A 36 -8.35 3.15 5.28
N ALA A 37 -7.48 2.20 5.61
CA ALA A 37 -7.33 1.71 6.97
C ALA A 37 -6.88 2.84 7.93
N THR A 38 -5.94 3.67 7.50
CA THR A 38 -5.42 4.79 8.29
C THR A 38 -6.53 5.79 8.64
N CYS A 39 -7.33 6.18 7.65
CA CYS A 39 -8.48 7.06 7.89
C CYS A 39 -9.49 6.44 8.87
N THR A 40 -9.81 5.15 8.70
CA THR A 40 -10.74 4.44 9.58
C THR A 40 -10.21 4.39 11.01
N TYR A 41 -8.94 4.05 11.22
CA TYR A 41 -8.35 3.99 12.55
C TYR A 41 -8.28 5.36 13.22
N TYR A 42 -8.07 6.42 12.46
CA TYR A 42 -8.21 7.78 12.98
C TYR A 42 -9.65 8.09 13.39
N GLY A 43 -10.64 7.80 12.52
CA GLY A 43 -12.05 8.02 12.81
C GLY A 43 -12.57 7.25 14.04
N LEU A 44 -11.99 6.08 14.31
CA LEU A 44 -12.26 5.27 15.51
C LEU A 44 -11.50 5.74 16.76
N GLY A 45 -10.59 6.72 16.64
CA GLY A 45 -9.74 7.19 17.72
C GLY A 45 -8.61 6.22 18.12
N TRP A 46 -8.32 5.22 17.28
CA TRP A 46 -7.23 4.26 17.50
C TRP A 46 -5.86 4.83 17.10
N LEU A 47 -5.85 5.79 16.16
CA LEU A 47 -4.68 6.58 15.82
C LEU A 47 -4.84 8.02 16.30
N GLN A 48 -3.81 8.53 16.97
CA GLN A 48 -3.72 9.95 17.29
C GLN A 48 -3.54 10.78 16.00
N PRO A 49 -3.99 12.05 15.97
CA PRO A 49 -3.92 12.89 14.78
C PRO A 49 -2.53 12.93 14.12
N ASP A 50 -1.47 13.10 14.91
CA ASP A 50 -0.10 13.18 14.40
C ASP A 50 0.41 11.85 13.84
N GLN A 51 0.03 10.74 14.48
CA GLN A 51 0.36 9.39 14.00
C GLN A 51 -0.35 9.10 12.66
N GLY A 52 -1.62 9.46 12.57
CA GLY A 52 -2.41 9.37 11.34
C GLY A 52 -1.79 10.20 10.21
N ARG A 53 -1.45 11.47 10.48
CA ARG A 53 -0.81 12.36 9.51
C ARG A 53 0.53 11.81 9.04
N GLN A 54 1.38 11.31 9.95
CA GLN A 54 2.67 10.74 9.60
C GLN A 54 2.53 9.46 8.75
N ALA A 55 1.57 8.60 9.10
CA ALA A 55 1.28 7.39 8.32
C ALA A 55 0.80 7.74 6.91
N LEU A 56 -0.16 8.67 6.79
CA LEU A 56 -0.64 9.15 5.48
C LEU A 56 0.51 9.75 4.65
N ASN A 57 1.36 10.59 5.24
CA ASN A 57 2.48 11.20 4.52
C ASN A 57 3.44 10.14 3.94
N ARG A 58 3.78 9.11 4.74
CA ARG A 58 4.63 8.00 4.26
C ARG A 58 3.97 7.22 3.13
N LEU A 59 2.67 6.96 3.23
CA LEU A 59 1.92 6.24 2.19
C LEU A 59 1.88 7.05 0.89
N LEU A 60 1.65 8.37 0.96
CA LEU A 60 1.65 9.23 -0.22
C LEU A 60 3.03 9.30 -0.87
N LEU A 61 4.10 9.44 -0.09
CA LEU A 61 5.48 9.38 -0.60
C LEU A 61 5.80 8.06 -1.28
N LEU A 62 5.31 6.93 -0.76
CA LEU A 62 5.48 5.63 -1.39
C LEU A 62 4.70 5.52 -2.71
N ILE A 63 3.48 6.02 -2.75
CA ILE A 63 2.65 6.03 -3.97
C ILE A 63 3.32 6.88 -5.05
N GLU A 64 3.80 8.07 -4.69
CA GLU A 64 4.46 9.01 -5.59
C GLU A 64 5.82 8.47 -6.08
N GLY A 65 6.66 8.01 -5.15
CA GLY A 65 8.01 7.54 -5.44
C GLY A 65 8.08 6.21 -6.18
N HIS A 66 7.07 5.34 -6.08
CA HIS A 66 7.03 4.07 -6.82
C HIS A 66 6.20 4.12 -8.11
N GLN A 67 5.64 5.30 -8.48
CA GLN A 67 4.69 5.43 -9.59
C GLN A 67 3.69 4.27 -9.63
N ILE A 68 3.15 3.89 -8.46
CA ILE A 68 2.36 2.66 -8.31
C ILE A 68 1.16 2.74 -9.24
N GLY A 69 1.23 2.04 -10.37
CA GLY A 69 0.15 1.91 -11.34
C GLY A 69 -0.61 3.15 -11.70
N HIS A 70 0.09 4.20 -12.14
CA HIS A 70 -0.53 5.48 -12.55
C HIS A 70 -1.47 6.05 -11.48
N LEU A 71 -1.27 5.70 -10.20
CA LEU A 71 -2.05 6.27 -9.12
C LEU A 71 -1.74 7.75 -9.02
N ASN A 72 -2.74 8.56 -9.36
CA ASN A 72 -2.70 9.97 -9.12
C ASN A 72 -3.01 10.23 -7.64
N LEU A 73 -2.11 10.94 -6.94
CA LEU A 73 -2.28 11.34 -5.54
C LEU A 73 -3.64 12.01 -5.29
N GLU A 74 -4.11 12.82 -6.24
CA GLU A 74 -5.41 13.48 -6.14
C GLU A 74 -6.57 12.48 -6.25
N GLN A 75 -6.45 11.42 -7.05
CA GLN A 75 -7.48 10.40 -7.17
C GLN A 75 -7.58 9.53 -5.91
N VAL A 76 -6.44 9.13 -5.34
CA VAL A 76 -6.44 8.32 -4.10
C VAL A 76 -6.92 9.14 -2.90
N LYS A 77 -6.56 10.42 -2.86
CA LYS A 77 -7.07 11.37 -1.88
C LYS A 77 -8.57 11.55 -2.01
N ALA A 78 -9.07 11.84 -3.22
CA ALA A 78 -10.50 11.97 -3.46
C ALA A 78 -11.25 10.71 -3.02
N THR A 79 -10.76 9.52 -3.39
CA THR A 79 -11.38 8.24 -3.03
C THR A 79 -11.43 8.02 -1.52
N ALA A 80 -10.31 8.28 -0.81
CA ALA A 80 -10.24 8.13 0.64
C ALA A 80 -11.16 9.13 1.36
N LEU A 81 -11.18 10.39 0.92
CA LEU A 81 -11.97 11.46 1.53
C LEU A 81 -13.47 11.37 1.20
N THR A 82 -13.85 10.85 0.03
CA THR A 82 -15.25 10.53 -0.28
C THR A 82 -15.78 9.46 0.67
N ARG A 83 -14.95 8.47 0.99
CA ARG A 83 -15.32 7.38 1.90
C ARG A 83 -15.32 7.82 3.37
N ASP A 84 -14.34 8.63 3.78
CA ASP A 84 -14.23 9.17 5.13
C ASP A 84 -13.86 10.67 5.11
N PRO A 85 -14.87 11.57 5.10
CA PRO A 85 -14.64 13.01 5.06
C PRO A 85 -13.90 13.55 6.29
N GLY A 86 -14.01 12.86 7.44
CA GLY A 86 -13.37 13.24 8.68
C GLY A 86 -11.84 13.13 8.61
N CYS A 87 -11.34 12.23 7.75
CA CYS A 87 -9.92 12.02 7.50
C CYS A 87 -9.20 13.28 6.97
N LYS A 88 -9.95 14.24 6.39
CA LYS A 88 -9.39 15.54 5.94
C LYS A 88 -8.59 16.27 7.03
N LYS A 89 -8.94 16.08 8.31
CA LYS A 89 -8.27 16.74 9.46
C LYS A 89 -6.82 16.30 9.67
N ILE A 90 -6.48 15.09 9.23
CA ILE A 90 -5.14 14.52 9.37
C ILE A 90 -4.44 14.37 8.02
N TRP A 91 -5.11 14.78 6.93
CA TRP A 91 -4.51 14.70 5.61
C TRP A 91 -3.27 15.61 5.56
N PRO A 92 -2.11 15.10 5.12
CA PRO A 92 -0.91 15.92 5.01
C PRO A 92 -1.11 17.01 3.96
N ASP A 93 -0.47 18.16 4.18
CA ASP A 93 -0.38 19.23 3.21
C ASP A 93 0.26 18.71 1.92
N PRO A 94 -0.03 19.32 0.75
CA PRO A 94 0.67 18.99 -0.48
C PRO A 94 2.18 19.01 -0.23
N ILE A 95 2.86 17.97 -0.71
CA ILE A 95 4.31 17.87 -0.62
C ILE A 95 4.85 19.02 -1.46
N ASP A 96 5.21 20.13 -0.82
CA ASP A 96 5.92 21.22 -1.48
C ASP A 96 7.22 20.62 -2.04
N GLU A 97 7.39 20.66 -3.35
CA GLU A 97 8.66 20.38 -4.02
C GLU A 97 9.70 21.38 -3.49
N ARG A 98 10.46 20.98 -2.47
CA ARG A 98 11.64 21.71 -2.02
C ARG A 98 12.89 21.14 -2.66
#